data_AF-A0A0R3T726-F1
#
_entry.id   AF-A0A0R3T726-F1
#
_cell.length_a   1.000
_cell.length_b   1.000
_cell.length_c   1.000
_cell.angle_alpha   90.00
_cell.angle_beta   90.00
_cell.angle_gamma   90.00
#
_symmetry.space_group_name_H-M   'P 1'
#
loop_
_entity.id
_entity.type
_entity.pdbx_description
1 polymer ?
#
loop_
_entity_poly.entity_id
_entity_poly.type
_entity_poly.pdbx_seq_one_letter_code
_entity_poly.pdbx_strand_id
1 'polypeptide(L)'
;MDSGHCGIKGNELAHTLAKKGTTILQCMDRPMSFHTMKALIRREFQTTRCSELKAQKTLKQWTVALSDIADWPRIEAVAEFRLRTGHDCLAKHLHRIGVGTQPACPLCNLQEEMEKTHLIRRPPLKTTTKSQRYWEARRRLMNCY
;
A
#
# COMPACT_ATOMS: atom_id res chain seq x y z
N MET A 1 -1.22 -28.44 18.62
CA MET A 1 -1.65 -27.37 19.54
C MET A 1 -0.38 -26.76 20.09
N ASP A 2 0.12 -25.72 19.43
CA ASP A 2 1.41 -25.11 19.76
C ASP A 2 1.24 -24.10 20.89
N SER A 3 1.43 -24.57 22.12
CA SER A 3 1.51 -23.76 23.33
C SER A 3 2.83 -22.97 23.36
N GLY A 4 2.97 -22.00 22.45
CA GLY A 4 4.30 -21.50 22.09
C GLY A 4 4.61 -20.02 22.28
N HIS A 5 3.65 -19.09 22.44
CA HIS A 5 4.01 -17.65 22.41
C HIS A 5 3.03 -16.72 23.14
N CYS A 6 3.07 -16.64 24.48
CA CYS A 6 2.44 -15.51 25.17
C CYS A 6 3.17 -15.09 26.46
N GLY A 7 3.68 -13.85 26.51
CA GLY A 7 3.79 -13.02 27.71
C GLY A 7 4.99 -13.22 28.67
N ILE A 8 5.83 -14.23 28.49
CA ILE A 8 6.99 -14.43 29.39
C ILE A 8 8.15 -13.54 28.94
N LYS A 9 8.38 -12.42 29.64
CA LYS A 9 9.46 -11.43 29.37
C LYS A 9 10.84 -12.08 29.17
N GLY A 10 11.13 -13.18 29.87
CA GLY A 10 12.36 -13.96 29.72
C GLY A 10 12.51 -14.65 28.36
N ASN A 11 11.41 -15.19 27.79
CA ASN A 11 11.44 -15.84 26.47
C ASN A 11 11.64 -14.83 25.34
N GLU A 12 11.05 -13.64 25.46
CA GLU A 12 11.25 -12.57 24.48
C GLU A 12 12.70 -12.06 24.49
N LEU A 13 13.29 -11.93 25.68
CA LEU A 13 14.70 -11.60 25.84
C LEU A 13 15.59 -12.70 25.24
N ALA A 14 15.33 -13.97 25.57
CA ALA A 14 16.07 -15.10 25.05
C ALA A 14 15.98 -15.19 23.51
N HIS A 15 14.80 -14.98 22.93
CA HIS A 15 14.60 -14.94 21.48
C HIS A 15 15.37 -13.79 20.82
N THR A 16 15.37 -12.62 21.46
CA THR A 16 16.12 -11.45 21.00
C THR A 16 17.63 -11.71 21.05
N LEU A 17 18.12 -12.32 22.13
CA LEU A 17 19.54 -12.69 22.28
C LEU A 17 19.94 -13.78 21.29
N ALA A 18 19.12 -14.80 21.07
CA ALA A 18 19.35 -15.83 20.06
C ALA A 18 19.44 -15.23 18.65
N LYS A 19 18.52 -14.32 18.29
CA LYS A 19 18.59 -13.58 17.02
C LYS A 19 19.88 -12.78 16.88
N LYS A 20 20.31 -12.06 17.91
CA LYS A 20 21.60 -11.34 17.90
C LYS A 20 22.79 -12.29 17.75
N GLY A 21 22.72 -13.46 18.41
CA GLY A 21 23.73 -14.52 18.30
C GLY A 21 23.87 -15.07 16.89
N THR A 22 22.78 -15.15 16.11
CA THR A 22 22.85 -15.60 14.70
C THR A 22 23.61 -14.66 13.76
N THR A 23 23.90 -13.43 14.19
CA THR A 23 24.66 -12.44 13.44
C THR A 23 26.16 -12.45 13.80
N ILE A 24 26.55 -13.17 14.86
CA ILE A 24 27.95 -13.30 15.28
C ILE A 24 28.60 -14.39 14.44
N LEU A 25 29.69 -14.06 13.75
CA LEU A 25 30.44 -15.01 12.93
C LEU A 25 31.02 -16.11 13.83
N GLN A 26 30.44 -17.30 13.76
CA GLN A 26 30.96 -18.45 14.49
C GLN A 26 32.03 -19.15 13.64
N CYS A 27 33.22 -19.31 14.20
CA CYS A 27 34.27 -20.14 13.62
C CYS A 27 33.80 -21.59 13.68
N MET A 28 33.58 -22.21 12.52
CA MET A 28 33.12 -23.58 12.41
C MET A 28 34.33 -24.48 12.15
N ASP A 29 34.77 -25.22 13.17
CA ASP A 29 35.88 -26.19 13.04
C ASP A 29 35.51 -27.41 12.17
N ARG A 30 34.22 -27.55 11.80
CA ARG A 30 33.72 -28.60 10.93
C ARG A 30 33.21 -28.04 9.61
N PRO A 31 33.45 -28.73 8.47
CA PRO A 31 32.88 -28.35 7.18
C PRO A 31 31.35 -28.33 7.27
N MET A 32 30.74 -27.24 6.79
CA MET A 32 29.28 -27.13 6.73
C MET A 32 28.69 -28.17 5.78
N SER A 33 27.50 -28.68 6.11
CA SER A 33 26.75 -29.52 5.18
C SER A 33 26.27 -28.71 3.98
N PHE A 34 26.10 -29.37 2.84
CA PHE A 34 25.52 -28.75 1.64
C PHE A 34 24.12 -28.15 1.90
N HIS A 35 23.32 -28.80 2.76
CA HIS A 35 22.00 -28.29 3.13
C HIS A 35 22.10 -26.96 3.89
N THR A 36 23.04 -26.85 4.83
CA THR A 36 23.30 -25.63 5.59
C THR A 36 23.77 -24.51 4.67
N MET A 37 24.72 -24.79 3.76
CA MET A 37 25.19 -23.79 2.78
C MET A 37 24.05 -23.29 1.88
N LYS A 38 23.22 -24.19 1.35
CA LYS A 38 22.04 -23.82 0.54
C LYS A 38 21.04 -22.95 1.33
N ALA A 39 20.82 -23.27 2.61
CA ALA A 39 19.94 -22.49 3.47
C ALA A 39 20.48 -21.08 3.74
N LEU A 40 21.79 -20.94 4.00
CA LEU A 40 22.45 -19.64 4.22
C LEU A 40 22.40 -18.78 2.96
N ILE A 41 22.75 -19.34 1.79
CA ILE A 41 22.69 -18.63 0.51
C ILE A 41 21.25 -18.15 0.23
N ARG A 42 20.26 -19.03 0.42
CA ARG A 42 18.85 -18.67 0.24
C ARG A 42 18.42 -17.56 1.21
N ARG A 43 18.86 -17.63 2.47
CA ARG A 43 18.56 -16.62 3.49
C ARG A 43 19.16 -15.28 3.09
N GLU A 44 20.44 -15.22 2.74
CA GLU A 44 21.11 -13.97 2.37
C GLU A 44 20.51 -13.35 1.11
N PHE A 45 20.16 -14.15 0.11
CA PHE A 45 19.46 -13.64 -1.07
C PHE A 45 18.06 -13.10 -0.73
N GLN A 46 17.34 -13.77 0.17
CA GLN A 46 16.02 -13.32 0.61
C GLN A 46 16.09 -12.06 1.47
N THR A 47 17.02 -11.97 2.43
CA THR A 47 17.21 -10.81 3.28
C THR A 47 17.62 -9.60 2.45
N THR A 48 18.62 -9.76 1.57
CA THR A 48 19.13 -8.70 0.69
C THR A 48 18.03 -8.18 -0.23
N ARG A 49 17.33 -9.05 -0.96
CA ARG A 49 16.17 -8.62 -1.78
C ARG A 49 15.09 -7.96 -0.94
N CYS A 50 14.81 -8.47 0.26
CA CYS A 50 13.75 -7.92 1.10
C CYS A 50 14.13 -6.52 1.60
N SER A 51 15.40 -6.27 1.95
CA SER A 51 15.90 -4.93 2.28
C SER A 51 15.93 -4.00 1.08
N GLU A 52 16.36 -4.47 -0.09
CA GLU A 52 16.37 -3.67 -1.33
C GLU A 52 14.95 -3.28 -1.75
N LEU A 53 14.00 -4.23 -1.73
CA LEU A 53 12.60 -3.96 -2.03
C LEU A 53 11.98 -3.00 -1.01
N LYS A 54 12.37 -3.07 0.27
CA LYS A 54 11.94 -2.11 1.29
C LYS A 54 12.52 -0.71 1.02
N ALA A 55 13.81 -0.61 0.70
CA ALA A 55 14.47 0.66 0.35
C ALA A 55 13.90 1.28 -0.95
N GLN A 56 13.59 0.44 -1.94
CA GLN A 56 12.94 0.88 -3.17
C GLN A 56 11.49 1.32 -2.93
N LYS A 57 10.79 0.72 -1.96
CA LYS A 57 9.43 1.14 -1.55
C LYS A 57 9.44 2.43 -0.75
N THR A 58 10.46 2.71 0.07
CA THR A 58 10.59 3.99 0.77
C THR A 58 10.77 5.17 -0.18
N LEU A 59 11.29 4.95 -1.39
CA LEU A 59 11.38 5.96 -2.45
C LEU A 59 10.04 6.24 -3.16
N LYS A 60 9.01 5.42 -2.93
CA LYS A 60 7.71 5.62 -3.60
C LYS A 60 6.77 6.42 -2.70
N GLN A 61 6.35 7.58 -3.21
CA GLN A 61 5.51 8.56 -2.54
C GLN A 61 4.16 8.01 -2.01
N TRP A 62 3.67 6.91 -2.58
CA TRP A 62 2.44 6.26 -2.11
C TRP A 62 2.59 5.56 -0.76
N THR A 63 3.78 5.13 -0.33
CA THR A 63 3.93 4.34 0.91
C THR A 63 3.61 5.18 2.16
N VAL A 64 4.01 6.46 2.17
CA VAL A 64 3.72 7.41 3.26
C VAL A 64 2.25 7.85 3.26
N ALA A 65 1.62 7.91 2.08
CA ALA A 65 0.23 8.30 1.95
C ALA A 65 -0.77 7.20 2.39
N LEU A 66 -0.32 5.97 2.66
CA LEU A 66 -1.19 4.82 2.93
C LEU A 66 -1.16 4.32 4.37
N SER A 67 -0.21 4.74 5.20
CA SER A 67 -0.11 4.35 6.61
C SER A 67 -1.31 4.79 7.46
N ASP A 68 -2.11 5.75 6.99
CA ASP A 68 -3.32 6.22 7.68
C ASP A 68 -4.61 5.52 7.23
N ILE A 69 -4.54 4.63 6.23
CA ILE A 69 -5.69 3.81 5.85
C ILE A 69 -5.75 2.66 6.84
N ALA A 70 -6.40 2.89 7.99
CA ALA A 70 -6.66 1.85 8.99
C ALA A 70 -7.54 0.73 8.40
N ASP A 71 -7.97 -0.22 9.22
CA ASP A 71 -8.83 -1.36 8.82
C ASP A 71 -10.28 -0.92 8.53
N TRP A 72 -10.45 -0.03 7.54
CA TRP A 72 -11.72 0.55 7.13
C TRP A 72 -12.50 -0.44 6.26
N PRO A 73 -13.83 -0.32 6.18
CA PRO A 73 -14.61 -1.03 5.18
C PRO A 73 -13.97 -0.90 3.79
N ARG A 74 -13.82 -2.03 3.09
CA ARG A 74 -13.12 -2.11 1.80
C ARG A 74 -13.53 -1.02 0.81
N ILE A 75 -14.81 -0.66 0.79
CA ILE A 75 -15.35 0.37 -0.11
C ILE A 75 -14.72 1.75 0.15
N GLU A 76 -14.44 2.09 1.41
CA GLU A 76 -13.87 3.37 1.82
C GLU A 76 -12.35 3.37 1.64
N ALA A 77 -11.69 2.29 2.06
CA ALA A 77 -10.25 2.12 1.88
C ALA A 77 -9.84 2.22 0.40
N VAL A 78 -10.60 1.58 -0.50
CA VAL A 78 -10.33 1.64 -1.95
C VAL A 78 -10.54 3.04 -2.52
N ALA A 79 -11.59 3.75 -2.10
CA ALA A 79 -11.83 5.11 -2.56
C ALA A 79 -10.70 6.06 -2.14
N GLU A 80 -10.30 6.03 -0.86
CA GLU A 80 -9.23 6.88 -0.34
C GLU A 80 -7.89 6.52 -0.97
N PHE A 81 -7.57 5.23 -1.12
CA PHE A 81 -6.35 4.77 -1.80
C PHE A 81 -6.25 5.36 -3.21
N ARG A 82 -7.31 5.23 -4.02
CA ARG A 82 -7.32 5.71 -5.41
C ARG A 82 -7.17 7.23 -5.49
N LEU A 83 -7.91 7.95 -4.64
CA LEU A 83 -7.86 9.41 -4.58
C LEU A 83 -6.51 9.94 -4.05
N ARG A 84 -5.85 9.25 -3.11
CA ARG A 84 -4.53 9.66 -2.57
C ARG A 84 -3.41 9.36 -3.55
N THR A 85 -3.47 8.21 -4.21
CA THR A 85 -2.44 7.80 -5.17
C THR A 85 -2.63 8.46 -6.55
N GLY A 86 -3.76 9.14 -6.78
CA GLY A 86 -4.12 9.71 -8.07
C GLY A 86 -4.36 8.66 -9.16
N HIS A 87 -4.56 7.39 -8.78
CA HIS A 87 -4.95 6.28 -9.65
C HIS A 87 -6.47 6.08 -9.57
N ASP A 88 -7.20 7.19 -9.65
CA ASP A 88 -8.65 7.22 -9.61
C ASP A 88 -9.25 7.10 -11.01
N CYS A 89 -10.58 7.21 -11.11
CA CYS A 89 -11.28 7.16 -12.39
C CYS A 89 -11.99 8.49 -12.65
N LEU A 90 -11.42 9.59 -12.17
CA LEU A 90 -11.93 10.93 -12.43
C LEU A 90 -11.41 11.43 -13.78
N ALA A 91 -12.14 12.37 -14.40
CA ALA A 91 -11.90 12.84 -15.76
C ALA A 91 -10.46 13.35 -15.97
N LYS A 92 -9.88 14.05 -14.99
CA LYS A 92 -8.48 14.49 -15.05
C LYS A 92 -7.49 13.32 -15.19
N HIS A 93 -7.65 12.28 -14.37
CA HIS A 93 -6.80 11.10 -14.46
C HIS A 93 -7.02 10.34 -15.76
N LEU A 94 -8.29 10.09 -16.12
CA LEU A 94 -8.66 9.37 -17.35
C LEU A 94 -8.11 10.07 -18.59
N HIS A 95 -8.16 11.40 -18.65
CA HIS A 95 -7.59 12.18 -19.73
C HIS A 95 -6.07 12.07 -19.78
N ARG A 96 -5.40 12.17 -18.62
CA ARG A 96 -3.94 12.03 -18.52
C ARG A 96 -3.41 10.69 -19.04
N ILE A 97 -4.18 9.61 -18.88
CA ILE A 97 -3.81 8.27 -19.38
C ILE A 97 -4.34 7.96 -20.79
N GLY A 98 -4.98 8.93 -21.46
CA GLY A 98 -5.50 8.78 -22.82
C GLY A 98 -6.80 7.97 -22.96
N VAL A 99 -7.48 7.66 -21.84
CA VAL A 99 -8.78 6.96 -21.86
C VAL A 99 -9.94 7.96 -21.98
N GLY A 100 -9.82 9.12 -21.35
CA GLY A 100 -10.84 10.18 -21.36
C GLY A 100 -10.58 11.24 -22.42
N THR A 101 -11.64 11.72 -23.06
CA THR A 101 -11.56 12.77 -24.09
C THR A 101 -11.21 14.15 -23.54
N GLN A 102 -11.66 14.46 -22.32
CA GLN A 102 -11.45 15.76 -21.68
C GLN A 102 -11.17 15.61 -20.17
N PRO A 103 -10.37 16.52 -19.57
CA PRO A 103 -10.10 16.51 -18.13
C PRO A 103 -11.23 17.15 -17.30
N ALA A 104 -12.13 17.88 -17.96
CA ALA A 104 -13.24 18.60 -17.33
C ALA A 104 -14.29 17.65 -16.73
N CYS A 105 -14.93 18.09 -15.66
CA CYS A 105 -15.99 17.35 -14.98
C CYS A 105 -17.27 17.34 -15.84
N PRO A 106 -17.70 16.18 -16.38
CA PRO A 106 -18.95 16.10 -17.15
C PRO A 106 -20.20 16.14 -16.26
N LEU A 107 -20.02 16.05 -14.93
CA LEU A 107 -21.10 16.06 -13.95
C LEU A 107 -21.47 17.48 -13.48
N CYS A 108 -20.73 18.51 -13.93
CA CYS A 108 -20.97 19.90 -13.57
C CYS A 108 -20.84 20.80 -14.81
N ASN A 109 -21.59 21.91 -14.83
CA ASN A 109 -21.59 22.84 -15.97
C ASN A 109 -20.47 23.90 -15.89
N LEU A 110 -19.44 23.68 -15.06
CA LEU A 110 -18.40 24.67 -14.77
C LEU A 110 -17.10 24.45 -15.56
N GLN A 111 -17.00 23.33 -16.30
CA GLN A 111 -15.83 22.98 -17.11
C GLN A 111 -14.50 22.91 -16.32
N GLU A 112 -14.58 22.82 -14.99
CA GLU A 112 -13.42 22.63 -14.10
C GLU A 112 -12.87 21.20 -14.23
N GLU A 113 -11.55 21.02 -14.06
CA GLU A 113 -10.94 19.70 -14.04
C GLU A 113 -11.47 18.84 -12.89
N MET A 114 -11.86 17.59 -13.19
CA MET A 114 -12.40 16.70 -12.17
C MET A 114 -11.27 15.97 -11.44
N GLU A 115 -10.84 16.52 -10.32
CA GLU A 115 -9.86 15.93 -9.41
C GLU A 115 -10.40 15.78 -7.97
N LYS A 116 -9.62 15.19 -7.06
CA LYS A 116 -10.03 14.95 -5.65
C LYS A 116 -10.58 16.22 -4.99
N THR A 117 -9.94 17.37 -5.18
CA THR A 117 -10.34 18.65 -4.58
C THR A 117 -11.70 19.09 -5.11
N HIS A 118 -11.90 19.05 -6.44
CA HIS A 118 -13.17 19.36 -7.09
C HIS A 118 -14.28 18.42 -6.59
N LEU A 119 -14.03 17.11 -6.53
CA LEU A 119 -14.98 16.11 -6.04
C LEU A 119 -15.42 16.36 -4.58
N ILE A 120 -14.50 16.80 -3.72
CA ILE A 120 -14.79 17.13 -2.30
C ILE A 120 -15.48 18.48 -2.17
N ARG A 121 -15.11 19.47 -3.00
CA ARG A 121 -15.69 20.80 -2.90
C ARG A 121 -17.09 20.84 -3.50
N ARG A 122 -17.31 20.14 -4.62
CA ARG A 122 -18.48 20.32 -5.46
C ARG A 122 -18.84 19.08 -6.27
N PRO A 123 -19.88 18.36 -5.83
CA PRO A 123 -20.66 17.64 -6.82
C PRO A 123 -22.18 17.77 -6.56
N PRO A 124 -23.06 17.39 -7.51
CA PRO A 124 -24.52 17.37 -7.32
C PRO A 124 -24.99 16.27 -6.33
N LEU A 125 -24.07 15.68 -5.58
CA LEU A 125 -24.23 14.39 -4.91
C LEU A 125 -24.70 14.65 -3.49
N LYS A 126 -25.80 14.01 -3.11
CA LYS A 126 -26.45 14.17 -1.79
C LYS A 126 -25.66 13.54 -0.64
N THR A 127 -24.42 13.10 -0.90
CA THR A 127 -23.66 12.22 -0.02
C THR A 127 -22.60 12.97 0.80
N THR A 128 -22.46 12.54 2.04
CA THR A 128 -21.71 13.28 3.08
C THR A 128 -20.23 12.92 3.11
N THR A 129 -19.85 11.71 2.69
CA THR A 129 -18.47 11.21 2.80
C THR A 129 -17.70 11.28 1.48
N LYS A 130 -16.37 11.42 1.56
CA LYS A 130 -15.48 11.41 0.38
C LYS A 130 -15.63 10.12 -0.44
N SER A 131 -15.73 8.98 0.24
CA SER A 131 -15.91 7.66 -0.39
C SER A 131 -17.21 7.60 -1.19
N GLN A 132 -18.34 7.98 -0.59
CA GLN A 132 -19.63 7.96 -1.29
C GLN A 132 -19.62 8.86 -2.53
N ARG A 133 -19.06 10.06 -2.43
CA ARG A 133 -18.93 10.97 -3.57
C ARG A 133 -18.11 10.37 -4.70
N TYR A 134 -17.01 9.69 -4.38
CA TYR A 134 -16.19 8.99 -5.38
C TYR A 134 -16.96 7.88 -6.10
N TRP A 135 -17.65 7.02 -5.36
CA TRP A 135 -18.40 5.92 -5.95
C TRP A 135 -19.60 6.38 -6.76
N GLU A 136 -20.28 7.44 -6.32
CA GLU A 136 -21.41 8.02 -7.05
C GLU A 136 -20.94 8.75 -8.31
N ALA A 137 -19.86 9.53 -8.25
CA ALA A 137 -19.25 10.15 -9.43
C ALA A 137 -18.83 9.07 -10.44
N ARG A 138 -18.13 8.02 -10.00
CA ARG A 138 -17.74 6.89 -10.86
C ARG A 138 -18.95 6.25 -11.55
N ARG A 139 -20.03 6.01 -10.81
CA ARG A 139 -21.26 5.41 -11.37
C ARG A 139 -21.88 6.31 -12.44
N ARG A 140 -21.95 7.62 -12.20
CA ARG A 140 -22.50 8.57 -13.17
C ARG A 140 -21.64 8.70 -14.40
N LEU A 141 -20.31 8.71 -14.26
CA LEU A 141 -19.38 8.74 -15.40
C LEU A 141 -19.54 7.53 -16.30
N MET A 142 -19.76 6.34 -15.74
CA MET A 142 -20.05 5.12 -16.53
C MET A 142 -21.36 5.19 -17.32
N ASN A 143 -22.27 6.11 -16.98
CA ASN A 143 -23.53 6.32 -17.69
C ASN A 143 -23.49 7.50 -18.66
N CYS A 144 -22.38 8.25 -18.70
CA CYS A 144 -22.20 9.41 -19.58
C CYS A 144 -21.41 9.08 -20.87
N TYR A 145 -20.87 7.86 -20.97
CA TYR A 145 -20.20 7.31 -22.14
C TYR A 145 -21.03 6.15 -22.69
#